data_AF-A0A3P9M6X9-F1
#
_entry.id   AF-A0A3P9M6X9-F1
#
_cell.length_a   1.000
_cell.length_b   1.000
_cell.length_c   1.000
_cell.angle_alpha   90.00
_cell.angle_beta   90.00
_cell.angle_gamma   90.00
#
_symmetry.space_group_name_H-M   'P 1'
#
loop_
_entity.id
_entity.type
_entity.pdbx_description
1 polymer ?
#
loop_
_entity_poly.entity_id
_entity_poly.type
_entity_poly.pdbx_seq_one_letter_code
_entity_poly.pdbx_strand_id
1 'polypeptide(L)'
;EEGQKSSRKSKKTVETIKVTIKMIEEWKTALKTHPVPRTLREVTQAFKAAIATTMGEGGGQCRYKVADSSVFNALVLFCIKDLYMILQKMLNLKPSKDQNKPVFPSSSSKWHRNLTDIKMYLSGVVQLLSSLTEASVVGAVLKHANQLVLYYLCLPKQCRHLIKWSTGEEMSRVLAFLALNKISRHKQKTYLNSILKQMYISYVQNCKFTSPNMLPMVNFMQRTLTEMYSLDTQATYQHGFIYIRQLAIHLRNAMTMKKKETYQSVYNWQYIHCLYLWSRVLSTLHPSDVLQPLIYPLCQVVIGTIKLVPTAKYYPLRMHCCRALTLLSSSTNTFVPVLPFLLEIFQQVDFNKKPGRMSKKPINFAVILKLNKVNLMEKAYKDGLMDQLYDLMLEYFHSQASSISFPELALPTVIQLKAFLKECKVANYSKPMRQLLDKVQENSNYITAQRQKATFGVADTAAVAVWEKRVKEEGTPLSRYHSQWKKLREKEIQLEISGKERMEDLDLPEIKRRKIQDRKIEDKKEFKDLFQSDSSSDEENGGLKIKEGGGKNKSKAPKPMSSADLIKLAEGQEDVVEDLQLSDDE
;
A
#
# COMPACT_ATOMS: atom_id res chain seq x y z
N GLU A 1 -72.96 8.34 44.48
CA GLU A 1 -71.87 7.68 43.73
C GLU A 1 -70.71 8.66 43.66
N GLU A 2 -69.79 8.62 44.62
CA GLU A 2 -68.57 7.77 44.58
C GLU A 2 -67.70 8.07 43.35
N GLY A 3 -66.42 8.44 43.42
CA GLY A 3 -65.50 8.58 44.54
C GLY A 3 -64.13 9.14 44.06
N GLN A 4 -63.46 9.79 45.01
CA GLN A 4 -62.01 9.82 45.29
C GLN A 4 -60.94 9.87 44.17
N LYS A 5 -60.16 10.98 44.25
CA LYS A 5 -58.68 11.09 44.33
C LYS A 5 -57.83 10.19 43.40
N SER A 6 -57.11 10.84 42.48
CA SER A 6 -55.74 10.41 42.14
C SER A 6 -54.74 11.55 42.34
N SER A 7 -53.85 11.34 43.31
CA SER A 7 -52.71 12.19 43.64
C SER A 7 -51.71 12.23 42.47
N ARG A 8 -51.51 13.40 41.86
CA ARG A 8 -50.33 13.65 41.01
C ARG A 8 -49.08 13.77 41.90
N LYS A 9 -48.45 12.62 42.18
CA LYS A 9 -47.08 12.57 42.71
C LYS A 9 -46.15 13.31 41.74
N SER A 10 -45.46 14.30 42.27
CA SER A 10 -44.38 15.06 41.62
C SER A 10 -43.33 14.12 41.03
N LYS A 11 -43.10 14.22 39.72
CA LYS A 11 -41.89 13.70 39.08
C LYS A 11 -40.72 14.55 39.60
N LYS A 12 -39.95 14.03 40.56
CA LYS A 12 -38.65 14.59 40.95
C LYS A 12 -37.77 14.71 39.71
N THR A 13 -37.56 15.94 39.25
CA THR A 13 -36.50 16.29 38.32
C THR A 13 -35.17 15.94 38.97
N VAL A 14 -34.45 14.97 38.40
CA VAL A 14 -33.08 14.64 38.83
C VAL A 14 -32.21 15.86 38.51
N GLU A 15 -31.80 16.60 39.55
CA GLU A 15 -30.87 17.72 39.42
C GLU A 15 -29.56 17.22 38.78
N THR A 16 -29.20 17.83 37.66
CA THR A 16 -27.94 17.54 36.95
C THR A 16 -26.83 18.42 37.52
N ILE A 17 -25.78 17.79 38.04
CA ILE A 17 -24.68 18.49 38.72
C ILE A 17 -23.76 19.14 37.69
N LYS A 18 -23.59 20.47 37.74
CA LYS A 18 -22.64 21.19 36.89
C LYS A 18 -21.20 20.91 37.35
N VAL A 19 -20.32 20.49 36.44
CA VAL A 19 -18.90 20.24 36.75
C VAL A 19 -18.14 21.57 36.71
N THR A 20 -17.29 21.83 37.72
CA THR A 20 -16.45 23.04 37.80
C THR A 20 -14.96 22.68 37.90
N ILE A 21 -14.06 23.64 37.60
CA ILE A 21 -12.61 23.45 37.69
C ILE A 21 -12.17 23.06 39.12
N LYS A 22 -12.79 23.68 40.13
CA LYS A 22 -12.51 23.38 41.55
C LYS A 22 -12.82 21.92 41.91
N MET A 23 -13.94 21.38 41.41
CA MET A 23 -14.27 19.95 41.59
C MET A 23 -13.23 19.02 40.93
N ILE A 24 -12.66 19.42 39.78
CA ILE A 24 -11.61 18.65 39.11
C ILE A 24 -10.32 18.63 39.94
N GLU A 25 -9.95 19.77 40.55
CA GLU A 25 -8.78 19.85 41.43
C GLU A 25 -8.98 19.04 42.72
N GLU A 26 -10.16 19.09 43.32
CA GLU A 26 -10.53 18.26 44.49
C GLU A 26 -10.49 16.76 44.16
N TRP A 27 -11.01 16.35 43.00
CA TRP A 27 -10.89 14.96 42.55
C TRP A 27 -9.45 14.55 42.30
N LYS A 28 -8.62 15.45 41.76
CA LYS A 28 -7.21 15.22 41.50
C LYS A 28 -6.41 15.05 42.79
N THR A 29 -6.67 15.84 43.82
CA THR A 29 -6.01 15.72 45.14
C THR A 29 -6.49 14.48 45.89
N ALA A 30 -7.80 14.20 45.88
CA ALA A 30 -8.39 13.03 46.52
C ALA A 30 -7.86 11.72 45.91
N LEU A 31 -7.82 11.59 44.58
CA LEU A 31 -7.35 10.37 43.91
C LEU A 31 -5.82 10.17 44.00
N LYS A 32 -5.04 11.23 44.23
CA LYS A 32 -3.59 11.14 44.46
C LYS A 32 -3.24 10.68 45.87
N THR A 33 -4.02 11.09 46.88
CA THR A 33 -3.79 10.80 48.29
C THR A 33 -4.40 9.46 48.71
N HIS A 34 -5.66 9.20 48.39
CA HIS A 34 -6.34 7.93 48.64
C HIS A 34 -7.23 7.52 47.45
N PRO A 35 -6.86 6.47 46.70
CA PRO A 35 -7.65 6.04 45.55
C PRO A 35 -8.98 5.38 45.95
N VAL A 36 -10.04 6.17 46.12
CA VAL A 36 -11.37 5.69 46.51
C VAL A 36 -12.21 5.34 45.27
N PRO A 37 -12.86 4.15 45.21
CA PRO A 37 -13.72 3.75 44.09
C PRO A 37 -14.88 4.70 43.79
N ARG A 38 -15.39 5.39 44.82
CA ARG A 38 -16.48 6.36 44.68
C ARG A 38 -16.05 7.58 43.86
N THR A 39 -14.88 8.14 44.16
CA THR A 39 -14.32 9.29 43.43
C THR A 39 -14.00 8.92 41.98
N LEU A 40 -13.52 7.69 41.73
CA LEU A 40 -13.34 7.18 40.36
C LEU A 40 -14.66 7.12 39.58
N ARG A 41 -15.73 6.67 40.23
CA ARG A 41 -17.07 6.60 39.62
C ARG A 41 -17.64 7.98 39.28
N GLU A 42 -17.41 8.98 40.13
CA GLU A 42 -17.81 10.36 39.89
C GLU A 42 -17.03 10.96 38.70
N VAL A 43 -15.71 10.76 38.64
CA VAL A 43 -14.86 11.21 37.53
C VAL A 43 -15.24 10.53 36.21
N THR A 44 -15.47 9.21 36.21
CA THR A 44 -15.84 8.47 34.99
C THR A 44 -17.25 8.82 34.49
N GLN A 45 -18.19 9.14 35.39
CA GLN A 45 -19.51 9.66 35.04
C GLN A 45 -19.43 11.09 34.47
N ALA A 46 -18.61 11.96 35.07
CA ALA A 46 -18.35 13.30 34.55
C ALA A 46 -17.69 13.24 33.17
N PHE A 47 -16.73 12.34 32.96
CA PHE A 47 -16.07 12.12 31.68
C PHE A 47 -17.05 11.61 30.61
N LYS A 48 -17.93 10.66 30.95
CA LYS A 48 -18.99 10.19 30.04
C LYS A 48 -19.93 11.33 29.64
N ALA A 49 -20.35 12.15 30.60
CA ALA A 49 -21.19 13.31 30.35
C ALA A 49 -20.51 14.32 29.42
N ALA A 50 -19.22 14.59 29.65
CA ALA A 50 -18.40 15.47 28.82
C ALA A 50 -18.32 15.00 27.36
N ILE A 51 -18.16 13.70 27.14
CA ILE A 51 -18.09 13.13 25.79
C ILE A 51 -19.47 13.12 25.12
N ALA A 52 -20.55 12.87 25.87
CA ALA A 52 -21.91 12.92 25.32
C ALA A 52 -22.25 14.31 24.76
N THR A 53 -21.77 15.39 25.38
CA THR A 53 -21.90 16.76 24.87
C THR A 53 -21.18 17.01 23.54
N THR A 54 -20.18 16.20 23.16
CA THR A 54 -19.45 16.35 21.88
C THR A 54 -20.15 15.72 20.68
N MET A 55 -21.18 14.89 20.88
CA MET A 55 -21.80 14.06 19.84
C MET A 55 -23.20 14.52 19.40
N GLY A 56 -23.73 15.61 19.97
CA GLY A 56 -25.14 15.98 19.83
C GLY A 56 -26.09 15.04 20.61
N GLU A 57 -27.33 15.48 20.84
CA GLU A 57 -28.33 14.94 21.80
C GLU A 57 -28.72 13.45 21.65
N GLY A 58 -27.78 12.53 21.86
CA GLY A 58 -27.99 11.08 21.79
C GLY A 58 -27.59 10.32 23.06
N GLY A 59 -27.34 11.00 24.18
CA GLY A 59 -26.88 10.38 25.43
C GLY A 59 -27.96 10.42 26.51
N GLY A 60 -28.43 9.24 26.95
CA GLY A 60 -29.40 9.11 28.05
C GLY A 60 -28.99 9.87 29.33
N GLN A 61 -29.98 10.19 30.18
CA GLN A 61 -29.86 11.03 31.37
C GLN A 61 -28.51 10.86 32.11
N CYS A 62 -27.62 11.83 31.93
CA CYS A 62 -26.33 11.89 32.61
C CYS A 62 -26.47 12.72 33.89
N ARG A 63 -25.90 12.22 35.00
CA ARG A 63 -25.96 12.87 36.32
C ARG A 63 -25.19 14.19 36.37
N TYR A 64 -24.22 14.38 35.48
CA TYR A 64 -23.37 15.56 35.40
C TYR A 64 -23.60 16.29 34.07
N LYS A 65 -23.42 17.62 34.07
CA LYS A 65 -23.46 18.47 32.87
C LYS A 65 -22.20 19.32 32.80
N VAL A 66 -21.46 19.22 31.70
CA VAL A 66 -20.27 20.04 31.41
C VAL A 66 -20.70 21.13 30.45
N ALA A 67 -20.67 22.39 30.90
CA ALA A 67 -21.15 23.53 30.11
C ALA A 67 -20.01 24.29 29.41
N ASP A 68 -18.82 24.34 30.02
CA ASP A 68 -17.71 25.16 29.55
C ASP A 68 -16.61 24.35 28.85
N SER A 69 -16.13 24.83 27.69
CA SER A 69 -15.04 24.21 26.92
C SER A 69 -13.72 24.14 27.71
N SER A 70 -13.47 25.09 28.61
CA SER A 70 -12.31 25.08 29.50
C SER A 70 -12.37 23.94 30.53
N VAL A 71 -13.56 23.72 31.12
CA VAL A 71 -13.83 22.61 32.05
C VAL A 71 -13.72 21.26 31.33
N PHE A 72 -14.23 21.18 30.09
CA PHE A 72 -14.07 20.00 29.24
C PHE A 72 -12.59 19.65 29.01
N ASN A 73 -11.77 20.61 28.56
CA ASN A 73 -10.36 20.39 28.29
C ASN A 73 -9.57 20.00 29.56
N ALA A 74 -9.85 20.67 30.68
CA ALA A 74 -9.23 20.35 31.97
C ALA A 74 -9.58 18.93 32.44
N LEU A 75 -10.84 18.52 32.32
CA LEU A 75 -11.31 17.17 32.67
C LEU A 75 -10.68 16.11 31.78
N VAL A 76 -10.63 16.34 30.47
CA VAL A 76 -10.02 15.42 29.49
C VAL A 76 -8.52 15.30 29.73
N LEU A 77 -7.81 16.41 29.96
CA LEU A 77 -6.37 16.39 30.29
C LEU A 77 -6.09 15.65 31.59
N PHE A 78 -6.89 15.85 32.63
CA PHE A 78 -6.79 15.10 33.88
C PHE A 78 -6.98 13.60 33.65
N CYS A 79 -8.03 13.21 32.94
CA CYS A 79 -8.31 11.82 32.61
C CYS A 79 -7.20 11.16 31.77
N ILE A 80 -6.59 11.89 30.82
CA ILE A 80 -5.53 11.37 29.95
C ILE A 80 -4.19 11.28 30.68
N LYS A 81 -3.83 12.27 31.52
CA LYS A 81 -2.50 12.30 32.16
C LYS A 81 -2.43 11.47 33.44
N ASP A 82 -3.44 11.56 34.29
CA ASP A 82 -3.35 11.08 35.68
C ASP A 82 -4.08 9.73 35.89
N LEU A 83 -5.10 9.43 35.09
CA LEU A 83 -5.99 8.29 35.38
C LEU A 83 -5.34 6.91 35.19
N TYR A 84 -4.37 6.77 34.28
CA TYR A 84 -3.64 5.51 34.12
C TYR A 84 -2.89 5.13 35.41
N MET A 85 -2.15 6.08 35.97
CA MET A 85 -1.39 5.89 37.21
C MET A 85 -2.32 5.64 38.41
N ILE A 86 -3.47 6.31 38.46
CA ILE A 86 -4.49 6.11 39.48
C ILE A 86 -5.07 4.70 39.40
N LEU A 87 -5.43 4.21 38.20
CA LEU A 87 -5.95 2.85 38.00
C LEU A 87 -4.92 1.78 38.40
N GLN A 88 -3.65 2.00 38.07
CA GLN A 88 -2.56 1.09 38.45
C GLN A 88 -2.38 1.00 39.98
N LYS A 89 -2.43 2.15 40.67
CA LYS A 89 -2.42 2.21 42.15
C LYS A 89 -3.67 1.58 42.77
N MET A 90 -4.87 1.81 42.21
CA MET A 90 -6.13 1.24 42.70
C MET A 90 -6.16 -0.29 42.64
N LEU A 91 -5.59 -0.85 41.58
CA LEU A 91 -5.55 -2.30 41.35
C LEU A 91 -4.33 -2.97 42.00
N ASN A 92 -3.45 -2.21 42.67
CA ASN A 92 -2.20 -2.69 43.26
C ASN A 92 -1.33 -3.50 42.28
N LEU A 93 -1.31 -3.10 41.01
CA LEU A 93 -0.54 -3.79 39.98
C LEU A 93 0.94 -3.44 40.14
N LYS A 94 1.70 -4.29 40.83
CA LYS A 94 3.17 -4.17 40.88
C LYS A 94 3.73 -4.39 39.46
N PRO A 95 4.72 -3.61 38.99
CA PRO A 95 5.40 -3.92 37.75
C PRO A 95 6.03 -5.32 37.88
N SER A 96 5.78 -6.18 36.89
CA SER A 96 6.36 -7.52 36.84
C SER A 96 7.89 -7.42 36.86
N LYS A 97 8.55 -8.29 37.64
CA LYS A 97 10.03 -8.43 37.62
C LYS A 97 10.54 -9.02 36.28
N ASP A 98 9.65 -9.70 35.54
CA ASP A 98 9.89 -10.18 34.17
C ASP A 98 9.33 -9.19 33.14
N GLN A 99 10.20 -8.63 32.30
CA GLN A 99 9.80 -7.73 31.19
C GLN A 99 8.91 -8.43 30.15
N ASN A 100 8.90 -9.77 30.11
CA ASN A 100 8.19 -10.57 29.10
C ASN A 100 6.79 -11.05 29.51
N LYS A 101 6.33 -10.80 30.75
CA LYS A 101 4.96 -11.13 31.20
C LYS A 101 4.22 -9.88 31.64
N PRO A 102 3.26 -9.36 30.86
CA PRO A 102 2.46 -8.22 31.28
C PRO A 102 1.59 -8.62 32.48
N VAL A 103 1.51 -7.74 33.47
CA VAL A 103 0.57 -7.90 34.57
C VAL A 103 -0.83 -7.53 34.07
N PHE A 104 -1.70 -8.51 33.92
CA PHE A 104 -3.07 -8.27 33.52
C PHE A 104 -3.85 -7.62 34.67
N PRO A 105 -4.63 -6.56 34.41
CA PRO A 105 -5.53 -5.94 35.39
C PRO A 105 -6.55 -6.93 36.00
N SER A 106 -6.88 -8.01 35.28
CA SER A 106 -7.76 -9.09 35.74
C SER A 106 -7.17 -9.96 36.84
N SER A 107 -5.87 -9.92 37.08
CA SER A 107 -5.21 -10.69 38.15
C SER A 107 -5.39 -10.05 39.54
N SER A 108 -5.96 -8.85 39.61
CA SER A 108 -6.22 -8.15 40.88
C SER A 108 -7.58 -8.56 41.46
N SER A 109 -7.61 -8.87 42.77
CA SER A 109 -8.87 -9.16 43.50
C SER A 109 -9.86 -7.98 43.48
N LYS A 110 -9.38 -6.75 43.23
CA LYS A 110 -10.20 -5.53 43.15
C LYS A 110 -10.77 -5.28 41.74
N TRP A 111 -10.48 -6.14 40.76
CA TRP A 111 -10.94 -6.01 39.38
C TRP A 111 -12.47 -6.00 39.28
N HIS A 112 -13.16 -6.98 39.88
CA HIS A 112 -14.62 -7.10 39.80
C HIS A 112 -15.36 -5.90 40.38
N ARG A 113 -14.83 -5.29 41.46
CA ARG A 113 -15.43 -4.13 42.13
C ARG A 113 -15.37 -2.86 41.27
N ASN A 114 -14.31 -2.69 40.49
CA ASN A 114 -14.06 -1.49 39.68
C ASN A 114 -14.35 -1.69 38.18
N LEU A 115 -14.76 -2.91 37.78
CA LEU A 115 -14.94 -3.31 36.38
C LEU A 115 -15.92 -2.41 35.62
N THR A 116 -17.04 -2.03 36.25
CA THR A 116 -18.08 -1.23 35.62
C THR A 116 -17.58 0.18 35.29
N ASP A 117 -16.83 0.80 36.20
CA ASP A 117 -16.29 2.15 36.03
C ASP A 117 -15.15 2.17 35.02
N ILE A 118 -14.27 1.15 35.06
CA ILE A 118 -13.21 0.95 34.06
C ILE A 118 -13.83 0.74 32.66
N LYS A 119 -14.87 -0.09 32.54
CA LYS A 119 -15.56 -0.32 31.27
C LYS A 119 -16.21 0.95 30.73
N MET A 120 -16.84 1.76 31.59
CA MET A 120 -17.40 3.06 31.21
C MET A 120 -16.31 4.01 30.71
N TYR A 121 -15.19 4.08 31.41
CA TYR A 121 -14.07 4.92 31.02
C TYR A 121 -13.47 4.52 29.66
N LEU A 122 -13.17 3.23 29.48
CA LEU A 122 -12.59 2.71 28.23
C LEU A 122 -13.53 2.92 27.03
N SER A 123 -14.83 2.78 27.24
CA SER A 123 -15.86 3.11 26.23
C SER A 123 -15.87 4.60 25.91
N GLY A 124 -15.71 5.45 26.93
CA GLY A 124 -15.60 6.90 26.76
C GLY A 124 -14.36 7.31 25.97
N VAL A 125 -13.20 6.71 26.24
CA VAL A 125 -11.95 6.97 25.50
C VAL A 125 -12.10 6.63 24.02
N VAL A 126 -12.73 5.48 23.71
CA VAL A 126 -13.06 5.08 22.34
C VAL A 126 -14.01 6.10 21.68
N GLN A 127 -15.05 6.51 22.40
CA GLN A 127 -16.04 7.45 21.87
C GLN A 127 -15.40 8.83 21.62
N LEU A 128 -14.52 9.28 22.52
CA LEU A 128 -13.74 10.50 22.36
C LEU A 128 -12.85 10.41 21.10
N LEU A 129 -12.15 9.29 20.87
CA LEU A 129 -11.37 9.09 19.64
C LEU A 129 -12.23 9.17 18.36
N SER A 130 -13.53 8.88 18.45
CA SER A 130 -14.43 8.97 17.31
C SER A 130 -15.00 10.36 17.03
N SER A 131 -15.01 11.26 18.02
CA SER A 131 -15.49 12.65 17.88
C SER A 131 -14.36 13.68 17.68
N LEU A 132 -13.11 13.33 17.99
CA LEU A 132 -11.98 14.25 17.85
C LEU A 132 -11.54 14.43 16.38
N THR A 133 -11.31 15.69 16.01
CA THR A 133 -10.83 16.10 14.68
C THR A 133 -9.38 16.60 14.69
N GLU A 134 -8.89 17.12 15.82
CA GLU A 134 -7.54 17.70 15.94
C GLU A 134 -6.47 16.62 16.15
N ALA A 135 -5.47 16.57 15.27
CA ALA A 135 -4.47 15.50 15.25
C ALA A 135 -3.57 15.45 16.50
N SER A 136 -3.24 16.61 17.08
CA SER A 136 -2.44 16.73 18.31
C SER A 136 -3.13 16.03 19.49
N VAL A 137 -4.43 16.26 19.65
CA VAL A 137 -5.29 15.70 20.70
C VAL A 137 -5.54 14.22 20.45
N VAL A 138 -5.84 13.83 19.21
CA VAL A 138 -5.96 12.40 18.81
C VAL A 138 -4.68 11.64 19.16
N GLY A 139 -3.51 12.21 18.86
CA GLY A 139 -2.21 11.61 19.21
C GLY A 139 -2.03 11.44 20.73
N ALA A 140 -2.40 12.43 21.54
CA ALA A 140 -2.33 12.34 23.00
C ALA A 140 -3.27 11.27 23.57
N VAL A 141 -4.51 11.20 23.07
CA VAL A 141 -5.50 10.18 23.50
C VAL A 141 -5.05 8.78 23.07
N LEU A 142 -4.49 8.63 21.87
CA LEU A 142 -3.94 7.34 21.40
C LEU A 142 -2.72 6.88 22.20
N LYS A 143 -1.84 7.79 22.65
CA LYS A 143 -0.75 7.45 23.57
C LYS A 143 -1.28 6.89 24.89
N HIS A 144 -2.34 7.49 25.43
CA HIS A 144 -2.99 7.01 26.64
C HIS A 144 -3.72 5.68 26.42
N ALA A 145 -4.44 5.53 25.30
CA ALA A 145 -5.07 4.27 24.92
C ALA A 145 -4.05 3.12 24.81
N ASN A 146 -2.85 3.41 24.30
CA ASN A 146 -1.72 2.47 24.25
C ASN A 146 -1.25 2.01 25.64
N GLN A 147 -1.28 2.87 26.65
CA GLN A 147 -0.97 2.50 28.04
C GLN A 147 -2.07 1.60 28.62
N LEU A 148 -3.32 1.80 28.19
CA LEU A 148 -4.49 1.05 28.64
C LEU A 148 -4.74 -0.27 27.89
N VAL A 149 -3.88 -0.67 26.94
CA VAL A 149 -4.07 -1.87 26.11
C VAL A 149 -4.34 -3.13 26.93
N LEU A 150 -3.64 -3.32 28.06
CA LEU A 150 -3.84 -4.48 28.94
C LEU A 150 -5.24 -4.51 29.59
N TYR A 151 -5.85 -3.35 29.80
CA TYR A 151 -7.23 -3.22 30.29
C TYR A 151 -8.24 -3.53 29.18
N TYR A 152 -7.97 -3.07 27.96
CA TYR A 152 -8.78 -3.41 26.77
C TYR A 152 -8.76 -4.91 26.49
N LEU A 153 -7.62 -5.58 26.66
CA LEU A 153 -7.46 -7.03 26.50
C LEU A 153 -8.31 -7.87 27.47
N CYS A 154 -8.69 -7.29 28.62
CA CYS A 154 -9.60 -7.91 29.57
C CYS A 154 -11.08 -7.70 29.16
N LEU A 155 -11.37 -6.85 28.18
CA LEU A 155 -12.71 -6.40 27.76
C LEU A 155 -12.90 -6.51 26.22
N PRO A 156 -13.28 -7.71 25.71
CA PRO A 156 -13.39 -8.00 24.27
C PRO A 156 -14.30 -7.05 23.46
N LYS A 157 -15.37 -6.55 24.08
CA LYS A 157 -16.36 -5.69 23.41
C LYS A 157 -15.79 -4.31 23.09
N GLN A 158 -14.93 -3.76 23.95
CA GLN A 158 -14.38 -2.41 23.79
C GLN A 158 -13.16 -2.36 22.85
N CYS A 159 -12.41 -3.47 22.72
CA CYS A 159 -11.31 -3.59 21.76
C CYS A 159 -11.75 -3.36 20.31
N ARG A 160 -12.96 -3.82 19.93
CA ARG A 160 -13.46 -3.73 18.55
C ARG A 160 -13.61 -2.30 18.03
N HIS A 161 -13.73 -1.32 18.92
CA HIS A 161 -13.97 0.08 18.55
C HIS A 161 -12.68 0.93 18.52
N LEU A 162 -11.54 0.39 18.97
CA LEU A 162 -10.22 1.02 18.87
C LEU A 162 -9.61 0.95 17.45
N ILE A 163 -10.33 0.33 16.50
CA ILE A 163 -9.84 -0.04 15.17
C ILE A 163 -10.11 1.08 14.15
N LYS A 164 -9.63 2.31 14.43
CA LYS A 164 -9.50 3.36 13.41
C LYS A 164 -8.03 3.56 13.04
N TRP A 165 -7.39 2.48 12.61
CA TRP A 165 -5.98 2.47 12.23
C TRP A 165 -5.74 3.12 10.84
N SER A 166 -6.76 3.17 9.99
CA SER A 166 -6.63 3.62 8.61
C SER A 166 -6.91 5.11 8.37
N THR A 167 -7.41 5.84 9.37
CA THR A 167 -7.83 7.25 9.24
C THR A 167 -7.06 8.14 10.19
N GLY A 168 -6.47 9.23 9.69
CA GLY A 168 -5.74 10.22 10.49
C GLY A 168 -4.31 10.45 9.98
N GLU A 169 -3.58 11.35 10.63
CA GLU A 169 -2.18 11.66 10.32
C GLU A 169 -1.23 10.50 10.64
N GLU A 170 -0.01 10.56 10.11
CA GLU A 170 0.98 9.49 10.21
C GLU A 170 1.26 9.04 11.65
N MET A 171 1.50 9.99 12.57
CA MET A 171 1.76 9.69 13.98
C MET A 171 0.58 8.98 14.66
N SER A 172 -0.64 9.38 14.35
CA SER A 172 -1.85 8.73 14.87
C SER A 172 -2.01 7.30 14.34
N ARG A 173 -1.69 7.06 13.07
CA ARG A 173 -1.71 5.71 12.48
C ARG A 173 -0.66 4.79 13.10
N VAL A 174 0.55 5.30 13.38
CA VAL A 174 1.61 4.56 14.09
C VAL A 174 1.16 4.17 15.49
N LEU A 175 0.59 5.11 16.26
CA LEU A 175 0.12 4.84 17.61
C LEU A 175 -1.05 3.84 17.61
N ALA A 176 -1.99 3.95 16.66
CA ALA A 176 -3.08 2.99 16.51
C ALA A 176 -2.56 1.59 16.15
N PHE A 177 -1.56 1.50 15.27
CA PHE A 177 -0.90 0.24 14.92
C PHE A 177 -0.24 -0.42 16.13
N LEU A 178 0.53 0.34 16.92
CA LEU A 178 1.20 -0.18 18.12
C LEU A 178 0.19 -0.74 19.13
N ALA A 179 -0.97 -0.10 19.27
CA ALA A 179 -2.04 -0.60 20.13
C ALA A 179 -2.58 -1.95 19.62
N LEU A 180 -2.87 -2.06 18.33
CA LEU A 180 -3.37 -3.30 17.71
C LEU A 180 -2.33 -4.43 17.78
N ASN A 181 -1.06 -4.15 17.50
CA ASN A 181 0.02 -5.12 17.56
C ASN A 181 0.19 -5.68 18.99
N LYS A 182 0.17 -4.80 20.01
CA LYS A 182 0.19 -5.25 21.42
C LYS A 182 -1.02 -6.11 21.77
N ILE A 183 -2.22 -5.76 21.31
CA ILE A 183 -3.44 -6.55 21.54
C ILE A 183 -3.28 -7.95 20.92
N SER A 184 -2.85 -8.01 19.67
CA SER A 184 -2.71 -9.27 18.93
C SER A 184 -1.61 -10.17 19.50
N ARG A 185 -0.50 -9.63 20.02
CA ARG A 185 0.57 -10.41 20.65
C ARG A 185 0.14 -11.08 21.97
N HIS A 186 -0.70 -10.42 22.76
CA HIS A 186 -1.07 -10.94 24.09
C HIS A 186 -2.25 -11.94 24.06
N LYS A 187 -3.19 -11.81 23.11
CA LYS A 187 -4.33 -12.74 22.96
C LYS A 187 -4.59 -13.11 21.50
N GLN A 188 -3.60 -13.75 20.89
CA GLN A 188 -3.57 -14.14 19.48
C GLN A 188 -4.81 -14.95 19.06
N LYS A 189 -5.13 -16.04 19.78
CA LYS A 189 -6.23 -16.96 19.41
C LYS A 189 -7.63 -16.32 19.38
N THR A 190 -7.87 -15.24 20.13
CA THR A 190 -9.21 -14.62 20.25
C THR A 190 -9.41 -13.44 19.32
N TYR A 191 -8.38 -12.60 19.13
CA TYR A 191 -8.55 -11.32 18.43
C TYR A 191 -7.85 -11.24 17.09
N LEU A 192 -6.83 -12.08 16.82
CA LEU A 192 -6.00 -11.92 15.63
C LEU A 192 -6.82 -11.97 14.34
N ASN A 193 -7.63 -13.02 14.14
CA ASN A 193 -8.46 -13.16 12.94
C ASN A 193 -9.43 -11.98 12.74
N SER A 194 -10.09 -11.54 13.82
CA SER A 194 -11.01 -10.41 13.75
C SER A 194 -10.29 -9.10 13.41
N ILE A 195 -9.12 -8.86 14.00
CA ILE A 195 -8.31 -7.66 13.74
C ILE A 195 -7.76 -7.70 12.31
N LEU A 196 -7.21 -8.82 11.86
CA LEU A 196 -6.69 -8.99 10.48
C LEU A 196 -7.78 -8.73 9.44
N LYS A 197 -8.96 -9.33 9.61
CA LYS A 197 -10.12 -9.09 8.74
C LYS A 197 -10.50 -7.61 8.69
N GLN A 198 -10.61 -6.94 9.85
CA GLN A 198 -10.96 -5.52 9.90
C GLN A 198 -9.87 -4.63 9.27
N MET A 199 -8.59 -4.88 9.56
CA MET A 199 -7.49 -4.13 8.97
C MET A 199 -7.43 -4.30 7.45
N TYR A 200 -7.68 -5.51 6.94
CA TYR A 200 -7.77 -5.76 5.50
C TYR A 200 -8.94 -4.98 4.86
N ILE A 201 -10.14 -5.05 5.44
CA ILE A 201 -11.31 -4.31 4.93
C ILE A 201 -11.05 -2.80 4.93
N SER A 202 -10.53 -2.26 6.03
CA SER A 202 -10.16 -0.84 6.13
C SER A 202 -9.08 -0.46 5.10
N TYR A 203 -8.08 -1.30 4.88
CA TYR A 203 -7.07 -1.08 3.84
C TYR A 203 -7.70 -0.97 2.45
N VAL A 204 -8.54 -1.94 2.07
CA VAL A 204 -9.22 -1.95 0.76
C VAL A 204 -10.10 -0.72 0.56
N GLN A 205 -10.81 -0.27 1.60
CA GLN A 205 -11.64 0.93 1.56
C GLN A 205 -10.82 2.20 1.31
N ASN A 206 -9.64 2.32 1.92
CA ASN A 206 -8.77 3.49 1.78
C ASN A 206 -7.94 3.49 0.50
N CYS A 207 -7.86 2.36 -0.22
CA CYS A 207 -7.14 2.25 -1.50
C CYS A 207 -8.01 2.56 -2.74
N LYS A 208 -9.21 3.14 -2.57
CA LYS A 208 -10.14 3.41 -3.68
C LYS A 208 -9.58 4.40 -4.70
N PHE A 209 -8.84 5.40 -4.24
CA PHE A 209 -8.19 6.40 -5.05
C PHE A 209 -6.72 6.44 -4.70
N THR A 210 -5.84 6.57 -5.70
CA THR A 210 -4.40 6.71 -5.46
C THR A 210 -3.94 8.04 -6.02
N SER A 211 -3.31 8.83 -5.17
CA SER A 211 -2.68 10.11 -5.52
C SER A 211 -1.25 10.13 -4.96
N PRO A 212 -0.36 11.00 -5.47
CA PRO A 212 1.02 11.06 -4.99
C PRO A 212 1.11 11.27 -3.48
N ASN A 213 0.21 12.08 -2.91
CA ASN A 213 0.15 12.36 -1.47
C ASN A 213 -0.39 11.17 -0.65
N MET A 214 -1.18 10.28 -1.27
CA MET A 214 -1.78 9.12 -0.60
C MET A 214 -0.88 7.87 -0.65
N LEU A 215 0.07 7.80 -1.59
CA LEU A 215 0.99 6.66 -1.72
C LEU A 215 1.77 6.35 -0.43
N PRO A 216 2.33 7.34 0.32
CA PRO A 216 3.00 7.06 1.59
C PRO A 216 2.08 6.39 2.62
N MET A 217 0.81 6.82 2.68
CA MET A 217 -0.20 6.23 3.57
C MET A 217 -0.51 4.79 3.17
N VAL A 218 -0.69 4.50 1.88
CA VAL A 218 -0.94 3.14 1.38
C VAL A 218 0.25 2.23 1.66
N ASN A 219 1.47 2.71 1.42
CA ASN A 219 2.70 1.96 1.70
C ASN A 219 2.88 1.67 3.20
N PHE A 220 2.59 2.66 4.06
CA PHE A 220 2.56 2.46 5.50
C PHE A 220 1.57 1.35 5.86
N MET A 221 0.34 1.42 5.32
CA MET A 221 -0.67 0.41 5.58
C MET A 221 -0.27 -1.00 5.15
N GLN A 222 0.34 -1.14 3.97
CA GLN A 222 0.84 -2.43 3.51
C GLN A 222 1.91 -3.00 4.45
N ARG A 223 2.85 -2.17 4.90
CA ARG A 223 3.96 -2.61 5.78
C ARG A 223 3.46 -3.09 7.13
N THR A 224 2.63 -2.30 7.81
CA THR A 224 2.10 -2.66 9.12
C THR A 224 1.10 -3.82 9.05
N LEU A 225 0.30 -3.93 7.98
CA LEU A 225 -0.57 -5.08 7.80
C LEU A 225 0.24 -6.36 7.55
N THR A 226 1.35 -6.25 6.80
CA THR A 226 2.31 -7.35 6.63
C THR A 226 2.90 -7.79 7.98
N GLU A 227 3.24 -6.84 8.86
CA GLU A 227 3.72 -7.16 10.21
C GLU A 227 2.65 -7.85 11.07
N MET A 228 1.36 -7.51 10.91
CA MET A 228 0.30 -8.25 11.62
C MET A 228 0.15 -9.68 11.11
N TYR A 229 0.28 -9.89 9.80
CA TYR A 229 0.28 -11.23 9.21
C TYR A 229 1.53 -12.04 9.59
N SER A 230 2.64 -11.40 9.97
CA SER A 230 3.83 -12.10 10.45
C SER A 230 3.68 -12.73 11.84
N LEU A 231 2.59 -12.44 12.56
CA LEU A 231 2.34 -13.00 13.89
C LEU A 231 1.94 -14.48 13.84
N ASP A 232 1.20 -14.90 12.81
CA ASP A 232 0.72 -16.28 12.63
C ASP A 232 0.66 -16.63 11.14
N THR A 233 1.48 -17.57 10.71
CA THR A 233 1.50 -18.03 9.31
C THR A 233 0.26 -18.87 8.97
N GLN A 234 -0.33 -19.61 9.92
CA GLN A 234 -1.51 -20.44 9.69
C GLN A 234 -2.77 -19.59 9.49
N ALA A 235 -3.00 -18.62 10.39
CA ALA A 235 -4.10 -17.68 10.24
C ALA A 235 -3.94 -16.85 8.94
N THR A 236 -2.71 -16.43 8.63
CA THR A 236 -2.40 -15.70 7.40
C THR A 236 -2.71 -16.51 6.15
N TYR A 237 -2.40 -17.81 6.14
CA TYR A 237 -2.75 -18.69 5.02
C TYR A 237 -4.25 -18.74 4.77
N GLN A 238 -5.07 -18.91 5.81
CA GLN A 238 -6.53 -18.93 5.69
C GLN A 238 -7.08 -17.65 5.07
N HIS A 239 -6.61 -16.49 5.55
CA HIS A 239 -7.02 -15.19 4.99
C HIS A 239 -6.51 -15.04 3.55
N GLY A 240 -5.23 -15.32 3.31
CA GLY A 240 -4.60 -15.24 2.00
C GLY A 240 -5.30 -16.10 0.96
N PHE A 241 -5.60 -17.35 1.30
CA PHE A 241 -6.34 -18.26 0.42
C PHE A 241 -7.71 -17.69 0.02
N ILE A 242 -8.52 -17.26 0.99
CA ILE A 242 -9.85 -16.70 0.73
C ILE A 242 -9.77 -15.46 -0.16
N TYR A 243 -8.89 -14.51 0.19
CA TYR A 243 -8.80 -13.25 -0.54
C TYR A 243 -8.15 -13.38 -1.92
N ILE A 244 -7.11 -14.21 -2.08
CA ILE A 244 -6.51 -14.50 -3.39
C ILE A 244 -7.52 -15.24 -4.29
N ARG A 245 -8.27 -16.21 -3.74
CA ARG A 245 -9.35 -16.88 -4.47
C ARG A 245 -10.42 -15.90 -4.93
N GLN A 246 -10.81 -14.93 -4.10
CA GLN A 246 -11.76 -13.88 -4.50
C GLN A 246 -11.22 -13.03 -5.65
N LEU A 247 -9.94 -12.63 -5.61
CA LEU A 247 -9.30 -11.90 -6.70
C LEU A 247 -9.31 -12.72 -8.00
N ALA A 248 -9.07 -14.03 -7.92
CA ALA A 248 -9.13 -14.95 -9.04
C ALA A 248 -10.56 -15.09 -9.62
N ILE A 249 -11.59 -15.17 -8.77
CA ILE A 249 -12.99 -15.23 -9.20
C ILE A 249 -13.39 -13.95 -9.95
N HIS A 250 -13.03 -12.78 -9.43
CA HIS A 250 -13.29 -11.51 -10.12
C HIS A 250 -12.62 -11.46 -11.50
N LEU A 251 -11.38 -11.95 -11.60
CA LEU A 251 -10.66 -12.04 -12.86
C LEU A 251 -11.33 -13.02 -13.83
N ARG A 252 -11.70 -14.23 -13.37
CA ARG A 252 -12.43 -15.22 -14.17
C ARG A 252 -13.73 -14.65 -14.72
N ASN A 253 -14.52 -13.99 -13.88
CA ASN A 253 -15.77 -13.35 -14.30
C ASN A 253 -15.55 -12.25 -15.34
N ALA A 254 -14.46 -11.49 -15.23
CA ALA A 254 -14.09 -10.51 -16.24
C ALA A 254 -13.71 -11.16 -17.58
N MET A 255 -12.99 -12.29 -17.55
CA MET A 255 -12.62 -13.05 -18.74
C MET A 255 -13.82 -13.72 -19.43
N THR A 256 -14.77 -14.26 -18.67
CA THR A 256 -15.94 -14.98 -19.19
C THR A 256 -17.02 -14.04 -19.69
N MET A 257 -17.44 -13.06 -18.87
CA MET A 257 -18.56 -12.18 -19.21
C MET A 257 -18.19 -11.09 -20.22
N LYS A 258 -16.91 -10.67 -20.23
CA LYS A 258 -16.38 -9.61 -21.12
C LYS A 258 -17.18 -8.29 -21.09
N LYS A 259 -17.86 -7.99 -19.99
CA LYS A 259 -18.64 -6.75 -19.80
C LYS A 259 -17.76 -5.63 -19.25
N LYS A 260 -18.12 -4.38 -19.57
CA LYS A 260 -17.38 -3.19 -19.08
C LYS A 260 -17.35 -3.12 -17.55
N GLU A 261 -18.44 -3.50 -16.89
CA GLU A 261 -18.56 -3.51 -15.42
C GLU A 261 -17.65 -4.56 -14.79
N THR A 262 -17.56 -5.75 -15.38
CA THR A 262 -16.67 -6.83 -14.92
C THR A 262 -15.19 -6.50 -15.19
N TYR A 263 -14.87 -5.74 -16.24
CA TYR A 263 -13.51 -5.22 -16.40
C TYR A 263 -13.17 -4.15 -15.35
N GLN A 264 -14.13 -3.31 -14.94
CA GLN A 264 -13.92 -2.27 -13.93
C GLN A 264 -13.74 -2.83 -12.52
N SER A 265 -14.28 -4.00 -12.21
CA SER A 265 -14.04 -4.68 -10.91
C SER A 265 -12.61 -5.20 -10.75
N VAL A 266 -11.91 -5.47 -11.86
CA VAL A 266 -10.49 -5.87 -11.87
C VAL A 266 -9.59 -4.65 -12.07
N TYR A 267 -9.93 -3.74 -12.99
CA TYR A 267 -9.12 -2.58 -13.35
C TYR A 267 -9.42 -1.36 -12.47
N ASN A 268 -9.20 -1.52 -11.17
CA ASN A 268 -9.29 -0.45 -10.19
C ASN A 268 -8.11 -0.51 -9.20
N TRP A 269 -7.90 0.60 -8.49
CA TRP A 269 -6.80 0.71 -7.53
C TRP A 269 -6.91 -0.27 -6.36
N GLN A 270 -8.13 -0.58 -5.91
CA GLN A 270 -8.33 -1.49 -4.79
C GLN A 270 -7.81 -2.89 -5.15
N TYR A 271 -8.16 -3.40 -6.33
CA TYR A 271 -7.72 -4.69 -6.83
C TYR A 271 -6.19 -4.75 -6.99
N ILE A 272 -5.59 -3.73 -7.62
CA ILE A 272 -4.12 -3.67 -7.82
C ILE A 272 -3.38 -3.58 -6.47
N HIS A 273 -3.87 -2.77 -5.52
CA HIS A 273 -3.29 -2.66 -4.19
C HIS A 273 -3.47 -3.93 -3.36
N CYS A 274 -4.53 -4.71 -3.57
CA CYS A 274 -4.67 -6.06 -2.98
C CYS A 274 -3.63 -7.03 -3.54
N LEU A 275 -3.43 -7.05 -4.86
CA LEU A 275 -2.38 -7.87 -5.49
C LEU A 275 -1.01 -7.51 -4.92
N TYR A 276 -0.72 -6.22 -4.79
CA TYR A 276 0.55 -5.74 -4.26
C TYR A 276 0.73 -6.07 -2.76
N LEU A 277 -0.33 -5.95 -1.96
CA LEU A 277 -0.32 -6.36 -0.55
C LEU A 277 0.03 -7.84 -0.41
N TRP A 278 -0.68 -8.74 -1.09
CA TRP A 278 -0.41 -10.17 -1.01
C TRP A 278 0.97 -10.53 -1.56
N SER A 279 1.40 -9.84 -2.62
CA SER A 279 2.76 -9.99 -3.16
C SER A 279 3.80 -9.64 -2.10
N ARG A 280 3.59 -8.55 -1.35
CA ARG A 280 4.47 -8.11 -0.26
C ARG A 280 4.44 -9.05 0.93
N VAL A 281 3.25 -9.52 1.35
CA VAL A 281 3.09 -10.45 2.48
C VAL A 281 3.86 -11.74 2.20
N LEU A 282 3.63 -12.36 1.04
CA LEU A 282 4.32 -13.60 0.67
C LEU A 282 5.83 -13.38 0.49
N SER A 283 6.25 -12.23 -0.04
CA SER A 283 7.67 -11.89 -0.18
C SER A 283 8.37 -11.68 1.16
N THR A 284 7.70 -11.07 2.14
CA THR A 284 8.30 -10.73 3.45
C THR A 284 8.33 -11.92 4.40
N LEU A 285 7.35 -12.81 4.31
CA LEU A 285 7.23 -14.00 5.17
C LEU A 285 7.96 -15.23 4.61
N HIS A 286 8.65 -15.09 3.48
CA HIS A 286 9.47 -16.16 2.92
C HIS A 286 10.80 -16.29 3.68
N PRO A 287 11.29 -17.51 3.99
CA PRO A 287 10.71 -18.82 3.67
C PRO A 287 9.61 -19.26 4.66
N SER A 288 8.50 -19.78 4.13
CA SER A 288 7.44 -20.38 4.94
C SER A 288 6.71 -21.46 4.15
N ASP A 289 6.84 -22.71 4.59
CA ASP A 289 6.23 -23.88 3.93
C ASP A 289 4.70 -23.78 3.87
N VAL A 290 4.10 -23.11 4.86
CA VAL A 290 2.64 -22.91 4.95
C VAL A 290 2.15 -21.95 3.86
N LEU A 291 2.89 -20.88 3.58
CA LEU A 291 2.46 -19.83 2.66
C LEU A 291 2.92 -20.06 1.22
N GLN A 292 3.93 -20.92 1.01
CA GLN A 292 4.48 -21.24 -0.30
C GLN A 292 3.41 -21.66 -1.34
N PRO A 293 2.38 -22.47 -1.00
CA PRO A 293 1.33 -22.84 -1.96
C PRO A 293 0.53 -21.67 -2.53
N LEU A 294 0.51 -20.51 -1.87
CA LEU A 294 -0.21 -19.31 -2.34
C LEU A 294 0.56 -18.51 -3.39
N ILE A 295 1.87 -18.73 -3.53
CA ILE A 295 2.73 -17.96 -4.44
C ILE A 295 2.30 -18.18 -5.91
N TYR A 296 2.18 -19.45 -6.33
CA TYR A 296 1.83 -19.78 -7.71
C TYR A 296 0.42 -19.28 -8.10
N PRO A 297 -0.64 -19.51 -7.31
CA PRO A 297 -1.96 -18.93 -7.56
C PRO A 297 -1.93 -17.41 -7.69
N LEU A 298 -1.20 -16.71 -6.81
CA LEU A 298 -1.09 -15.25 -6.90
C LEU A 298 -0.40 -14.81 -8.20
N CYS A 299 0.72 -15.45 -8.57
CA CYS A 299 1.39 -15.17 -9.84
C CYS A 299 0.45 -15.36 -11.03
N GLN A 300 -0.35 -16.44 -11.06
CA GLN A 300 -1.32 -16.68 -12.12
C GLN A 300 -2.43 -15.60 -12.18
N VAL A 301 -2.94 -15.15 -11.03
CA VAL A 301 -3.93 -14.05 -10.99
C VAL A 301 -3.32 -12.75 -11.52
N VAL A 302 -2.08 -12.42 -11.14
CA VAL A 302 -1.40 -11.22 -11.63
C VAL A 302 -1.13 -11.31 -13.13
N ILE A 303 -0.66 -12.47 -13.63
CA ILE A 303 -0.43 -12.72 -15.07
C ILE A 303 -1.74 -12.63 -15.86
N GLY A 304 -2.82 -13.24 -15.36
CA GLY A 304 -4.12 -13.16 -16.00
C GLY A 304 -4.67 -11.72 -16.01
N THR A 305 -4.38 -10.92 -14.97
CA THR A 305 -4.72 -9.49 -14.94
C THR A 305 -3.97 -8.70 -16.02
N ILE A 306 -2.70 -9.01 -16.28
CA ILE A 306 -1.91 -8.40 -17.37
C ILE A 306 -2.53 -8.72 -18.74
N LYS A 307 -2.96 -9.98 -18.94
CA LYS A 307 -3.49 -10.49 -20.21
C LYS A 307 -4.96 -10.15 -20.47
N LEU A 308 -5.70 -9.67 -19.47
CA LEU A 308 -7.16 -9.49 -19.55
C LEU A 308 -7.61 -8.54 -20.69
N VAL A 309 -6.92 -7.41 -20.89
CA VAL A 309 -7.21 -6.47 -21.98
C VAL A 309 -5.92 -6.05 -22.66
N PRO A 310 -5.64 -6.55 -23.87
CA PRO A 310 -4.40 -6.26 -24.57
C PRO A 310 -4.44 -4.88 -25.26
N THR A 311 -4.43 -3.77 -24.51
CA THR A 311 -4.48 -2.41 -25.08
C THR A 311 -3.47 -1.47 -24.44
N ALA A 312 -2.87 -0.59 -25.25
CA ALA A 312 -1.91 0.42 -24.81
C ALA A 312 -2.40 1.36 -23.70
N LYS A 313 -3.72 1.55 -23.58
CA LYS A 313 -4.35 2.33 -22.50
C LYS A 313 -4.03 1.79 -21.11
N TYR A 314 -3.78 0.49 -20.98
CA TYR A 314 -3.57 -0.19 -19.71
C TYR A 314 -2.10 -0.58 -19.46
N TYR A 315 -1.14 -0.08 -20.25
CA TYR A 315 0.27 -0.31 -19.96
C TYR A 315 0.70 0.14 -18.55
N PRO A 316 0.24 1.28 -18.00
CA PRO A 316 0.57 1.62 -16.61
C PRO A 316 0.12 0.54 -15.61
N LEU A 317 -1.08 -0.02 -15.80
CA LEU A 317 -1.57 -1.13 -14.98
C LEU A 317 -0.67 -2.37 -15.14
N ARG A 318 -0.29 -2.75 -16.37
CA ARG A 318 0.64 -3.86 -16.61
C ARG A 318 1.97 -3.65 -15.90
N MET A 319 2.50 -2.41 -15.91
CA MET A 319 3.73 -2.05 -15.23
C MET A 319 3.62 -2.24 -13.71
N HIS A 320 2.50 -1.84 -13.09
CA HIS A 320 2.26 -2.11 -11.67
C HIS A 320 2.20 -3.62 -11.36
N CYS A 321 1.56 -4.42 -12.22
CA CYS A 321 1.55 -5.87 -12.09
C CYS A 321 2.97 -6.47 -12.24
N CYS A 322 3.76 -5.98 -13.20
CA CYS A 322 5.16 -6.41 -13.38
C CYS A 322 6.00 -6.11 -12.12
N ARG A 323 5.83 -4.94 -11.48
CA ARG A 323 6.49 -4.64 -10.19
C ARG A 323 6.13 -5.65 -9.10
N ALA A 324 4.85 -6.00 -9.00
CA ALA A 324 4.39 -6.98 -8.02
C ALA A 324 5.02 -8.37 -8.26
N LEU A 325 5.09 -8.79 -9.53
CA LEU A 325 5.73 -10.06 -9.92
C LEU A 325 7.24 -10.05 -9.68
N THR A 326 7.93 -8.94 -10.00
CA THR A 326 9.37 -8.79 -9.74
C THR A 326 9.66 -8.84 -8.24
N LEU A 327 8.84 -8.20 -7.41
CA LEU A 327 8.96 -8.26 -5.94
C LEU A 327 8.85 -9.70 -5.43
N LEU A 328 7.82 -10.43 -5.87
CA LEU A 328 7.65 -11.85 -5.52
C LEU A 328 8.85 -12.69 -5.96
N SER A 329 9.22 -12.60 -7.24
CA SER A 329 10.32 -13.40 -7.79
C SER A 329 11.65 -13.14 -7.08
N SER A 330 11.93 -11.89 -6.70
CA SER A 330 13.15 -11.52 -6.00
C SER A 330 13.26 -12.08 -4.57
N SER A 331 12.13 -12.35 -3.92
CA SER A 331 12.09 -12.72 -2.50
C SER A 331 11.86 -14.22 -2.30
N THR A 332 11.11 -14.87 -3.19
CA THR A 332 10.74 -16.29 -3.07
C THR A 332 11.65 -17.23 -3.86
N ASN A 333 12.69 -16.70 -4.53
CA ASN A 333 13.55 -17.41 -5.48
C ASN A 333 12.75 -18.22 -6.53
N THR A 334 11.49 -17.86 -6.77
CA THR A 334 10.64 -18.51 -7.76
C THR A 334 10.79 -17.76 -9.08
N PHE A 335 11.09 -18.50 -10.14
CA PHE A 335 11.19 -17.91 -11.47
C PHE A 335 9.82 -17.47 -11.98
N VAL A 336 9.69 -16.18 -12.31
CA VAL A 336 8.49 -15.62 -12.95
C VAL A 336 8.91 -14.86 -14.21
N PRO A 337 8.47 -15.25 -15.41
CA PRO A 337 8.89 -14.61 -16.65
C PRO A 337 8.22 -13.23 -16.83
N VAL A 338 8.80 -12.17 -16.24
CA VAL A 338 8.27 -10.79 -16.35
C VAL A 338 8.68 -10.11 -17.66
N LEU A 339 9.91 -10.38 -18.14
CA LEU A 339 10.49 -9.73 -19.32
C LEU A 339 9.65 -9.84 -20.60
N PRO A 340 9.01 -10.99 -20.93
CA PRO A 340 8.16 -11.08 -22.12
C PRO A 340 7.03 -10.04 -22.15
N PHE A 341 6.42 -9.73 -21.00
CA PHE A 341 5.36 -8.72 -20.91
C PHE A 341 5.86 -7.30 -21.15
N LEU A 342 7.12 -7.01 -20.81
CA LEU A 342 7.76 -5.72 -21.07
C LEU A 342 8.21 -5.61 -22.52
N LEU A 343 8.74 -6.70 -23.08
CA LEU A 343 9.19 -6.77 -24.48
C LEU A 343 8.04 -6.64 -25.47
N GLU A 344 6.86 -7.20 -25.16
CA GLU A 344 5.64 -7.04 -25.96
C GLU A 344 5.31 -5.56 -26.21
N ILE A 345 5.59 -4.67 -25.26
CA ILE A 345 5.32 -3.23 -25.38
C ILE A 345 6.22 -2.59 -26.45
N PHE A 346 7.47 -3.04 -26.59
CA PHE A 346 8.38 -2.55 -27.65
C PHE A 346 7.90 -2.92 -29.05
N GLN A 347 7.26 -4.06 -29.21
CA GLN A 347 6.72 -4.51 -30.49
C GLN A 347 5.39 -3.80 -30.85
N GLN A 348 4.58 -3.47 -29.84
CA GLN A 348 3.27 -2.86 -30.05
C GLN A 348 3.29 -1.33 -30.19
N VAL A 349 4.31 -0.67 -29.64
CA VAL A 349 4.42 0.80 -29.66
C VAL A 349 5.43 1.25 -30.70
N ASP A 350 4.96 1.98 -31.71
CA ASP A 350 5.84 2.62 -32.68
C ASP A 350 6.51 3.86 -32.05
N PHE A 351 7.76 3.69 -31.60
CA PHE A 351 8.59 4.75 -31.06
C PHE A 351 9.18 5.69 -32.13
N ASN A 352 9.18 5.30 -33.41
CA ASN A 352 9.66 6.14 -34.51
C ASN A 352 8.64 7.21 -34.92
N LYS A 353 7.35 6.94 -34.71
CA LYS A 353 6.30 7.91 -35.02
C LYS A 353 6.43 9.19 -34.18
N LYS A 354 6.45 10.36 -34.83
CA LYS A 354 6.47 11.66 -34.14
C LYS A 354 5.23 11.79 -33.22
N PRO A 355 5.38 12.30 -31.99
CA PRO A 355 4.24 12.55 -31.10
C PRO A 355 3.27 13.55 -31.74
N GLY A 356 1.96 13.30 -31.61
CA GLY A 356 0.94 14.20 -32.16
C GLY A 356 0.74 15.46 -31.32
N ARG A 357 1.19 15.46 -30.06
CA ARG A 357 1.05 16.60 -29.14
C ARG A 357 2.26 16.74 -28.22
N MET A 358 2.70 17.98 -28.01
CA MET A 358 3.67 18.34 -26.99
C MET A 358 2.94 18.80 -25.73
N SER A 359 3.25 18.20 -24.58
CA SER A 359 2.73 18.60 -23.28
C SER A 359 3.90 18.92 -22.36
N LYS A 360 3.80 20.03 -21.62
CA LYS A 360 4.80 20.40 -20.60
C LYS A 360 4.66 19.60 -19.30
N LYS A 361 3.50 18.94 -19.09
CA LYS A 361 3.21 18.24 -17.83
C LYS A 361 3.56 16.75 -17.95
N PRO A 362 4.48 16.21 -17.12
CA PRO A 362 4.83 14.80 -17.16
C PRO A 362 3.65 13.92 -16.69
N ILE A 363 3.55 12.74 -17.27
CA ILE A 363 2.56 11.73 -16.85
C ILE A 363 3.15 10.94 -15.68
N ASN A 364 2.50 11.01 -14.51
CA ASN A 364 2.94 10.22 -13.36
C ASN A 364 2.40 8.78 -13.47
N PHE A 365 3.24 7.87 -13.98
CA PHE A 365 2.93 6.45 -14.12
C PHE A 365 2.77 5.72 -12.77
N ALA A 366 3.17 6.31 -11.63
CA ALA A 366 3.01 5.68 -10.32
C ALA A 366 1.56 5.75 -9.79
N VAL A 367 0.74 6.66 -10.31
CA VAL A 367 -0.63 6.93 -9.82
C VAL A 367 -1.68 6.86 -10.91
N ILE A 368 -1.35 6.26 -12.06
CA ILE A 368 -2.28 6.08 -13.18
C ILE A 368 -2.39 4.60 -13.53
N LEU A 369 -3.63 4.11 -13.68
CA LEU A 369 -3.89 2.75 -14.20
C LEU A 369 -4.32 2.75 -15.67
N LYS A 370 -4.91 3.85 -16.14
CA LYS A 370 -5.52 3.96 -17.46
C LYS A 370 -5.21 5.29 -18.11
N LEU A 371 -4.71 5.23 -19.34
CA LEU A 371 -4.44 6.41 -20.17
C LEU A 371 -5.66 6.78 -21.02
N ASN A 372 -5.89 8.08 -21.16
CA ASN A 372 -6.88 8.63 -22.08
C ASN A 372 -6.32 8.69 -23.51
N LYS A 373 -7.20 8.80 -24.51
CA LYS A 373 -6.80 8.89 -25.93
C LYS A 373 -5.86 10.07 -26.19
N VAL A 374 -6.04 11.18 -25.48
CA VAL A 374 -5.19 12.38 -25.56
C VAL A 374 -3.78 12.06 -25.07
N ASN A 375 -3.65 11.45 -23.89
CA ASN A 375 -2.36 11.10 -23.30
C ASN A 375 -1.53 10.19 -24.23
N LEU A 376 -2.17 9.26 -24.95
CA LEU A 376 -1.48 8.36 -25.88
C LEU A 376 -0.81 9.08 -27.07
N MET A 377 -1.29 10.28 -27.41
CA MET A 377 -0.72 11.09 -28.50
C MET A 377 0.38 12.03 -28.01
N GLU A 378 0.56 12.16 -26.70
CA GLU A 378 1.53 13.07 -26.10
C GLU A 378 2.94 12.51 -26.13
N LYS A 379 3.93 13.39 -26.32
CA LYS A 379 5.35 13.02 -26.19
C LYS A 379 5.67 12.46 -24.80
N ALA A 380 5.12 13.08 -23.75
CA ALA A 380 5.31 12.69 -22.36
C ALA A 380 4.91 11.22 -22.07
N TYR A 381 4.00 10.65 -22.86
CA TYR A 381 3.66 9.23 -22.75
C TYR A 381 4.81 8.34 -23.23
N LYS A 382 5.41 8.62 -24.40
CA LYS A 382 6.51 7.80 -24.93
C LYS A 382 7.78 7.93 -24.09
N ASP A 383 8.13 9.15 -23.71
CA ASP A 383 9.29 9.42 -22.85
C ASP A 383 9.12 8.68 -21.51
N GLY A 384 7.99 8.88 -20.81
CA GLY A 384 7.75 8.20 -19.55
C GLY A 384 7.60 6.68 -19.68
N LEU A 385 7.00 6.17 -20.77
CA LEU A 385 6.92 4.72 -21.03
C LEU A 385 8.32 4.11 -21.14
N MET A 386 9.24 4.77 -21.83
CA MET A 386 10.63 4.32 -21.97
C MET A 386 11.36 4.30 -20.63
N ASP A 387 11.20 5.35 -19.81
CA ASP A 387 11.80 5.40 -18.46
C ASP A 387 11.26 4.27 -17.58
N GLN A 388 9.95 4.01 -17.62
CA GLN A 388 9.35 2.92 -16.84
C GLN A 388 9.80 1.54 -17.33
N LEU A 389 9.92 1.33 -18.65
CA LEU A 389 10.43 0.08 -19.21
C LEU A 389 11.89 -0.14 -18.78
N TYR A 390 12.71 0.91 -18.85
CA TYR A 390 14.09 0.89 -18.38
C TYR A 390 14.17 0.47 -16.90
N ASP A 391 13.43 1.18 -16.03
CA ASP A 391 13.41 0.94 -14.59
C ASP A 391 12.98 -0.51 -14.27
N LEU A 392 11.91 -1.01 -14.90
CA LEU A 392 11.38 -2.35 -14.65
C LEU A 392 12.29 -3.47 -15.13
N MET A 393 12.87 -3.32 -16.33
CA MET A 393 13.80 -4.31 -16.87
C MET A 393 15.09 -4.35 -16.04
N LEU A 394 15.61 -3.18 -15.65
CA LEU A 394 16.80 -3.10 -14.80
C LEU A 394 16.54 -3.71 -13.42
N GLU A 395 15.40 -3.42 -12.80
CA GLU A 395 15.02 -3.98 -11.50
C GLU A 395 14.87 -5.51 -11.56
N TYR A 396 14.26 -6.04 -12.63
CA TYR A 396 14.15 -7.48 -12.84
C TYR A 396 15.49 -8.16 -13.12
N PHE A 397 16.35 -7.58 -13.95
CA PHE A 397 17.69 -8.15 -14.17
C PHE A 397 18.56 -8.06 -12.93
N HIS A 398 18.42 -6.99 -12.14
CA HIS A 398 19.14 -6.86 -10.88
C HIS A 398 18.76 -7.97 -9.89
N SER A 399 17.46 -8.32 -9.78
CA SER A 399 17.01 -9.37 -8.86
C SER A 399 17.60 -10.74 -9.19
N GLN A 400 17.90 -11.00 -10.46
CA GLN A 400 18.50 -12.24 -10.95
C GLN A 400 20.00 -12.12 -11.23
N ALA A 401 20.64 -10.99 -10.90
CA ALA A 401 21.98 -10.66 -11.38
C ALA A 401 23.08 -11.62 -10.89
N SER A 402 22.89 -12.22 -9.72
CA SER A 402 23.80 -13.19 -9.11
C SER A 402 23.46 -14.63 -9.45
N SER A 403 22.40 -14.87 -10.22
CA SER A 403 22.01 -16.23 -10.55
C SER A 403 23.02 -16.84 -11.52
N ILE A 404 23.52 -18.03 -11.15
CA ILE A 404 23.19 -19.23 -11.92
C ILE A 404 23.02 -18.95 -13.39
N SER A 405 21.77 -19.06 -13.83
CA SER A 405 21.22 -19.01 -15.19
C SER A 405 21.08 -17.61 -15.82
N PHE A 406 21.77 -16.57 -15.30
CA PHE A 406 21.58 -15.20 -15.80
C PHE A 406 21.83 -15.04 -17.32
N PRO A 407 22.94 -15.54 -17.90
CA PRO A 407 23.16 -15.56 -19.35
C PRO A 407 21.98 -16.09 -20.18
N GLU A 408 21.40 -17.24 -19.81
CA GLU A 408 20.30 -17.85 -20.55
C GLU A 408 19.00 -17.06 -20.35
N LEU A 409 18.78 -16.51 -19.15
CA LEU A 409 17.66 -15.63 -18.86
C LEU A 409 17.71 -14.34 -19.70
N ALA A 410 18.89 -13.74 -19.84
CA ALA A 410 19.08 -12.47 -20.52
C ALA A 410 19.04 -12.62 -22.05
N LEU A 411 19.43 -13.77 -22.59
CA LEU A 411 19.60 -13.98 -24.03
C LEU A 411 18.36 -13.61 -24.88
N PRO A 412 17.13 -14.06 -24.58
CA PRO A 412 15.96 -13.68 -25.38
C PRO A 412 15.72 -12.17 -25.40
N THR A 413 15.94 -11.49 -24.27
CA THR A 413 15.79 -10.03 -24.17
C THR A 413 16.90 -9.32 -24.93
N VAL A 414 18.14 -9.80 -24.85
CA VAL A 414 19.28 -9.25 -25.61
C VAL A 414 19.00 -9.29 -27.12
N ILE A 415 18.47 -10.39 -27.64
CA ILE A 415 18.13 -10.53 -29.07
C ILE A 415 17.05 -9.53 -29.46
N GLN A 416 15.96 -9.44 -28.69
CA GLN A 416 14.84 -8.55 -29.00
C GLN A 416 15.22 -7.07 -28.86
N LEU A 417 16.02 -6.68 -27.86
CA LEU A 417 16.52 -5.32 -27.73
C LEU A 417 17.47 -4.95 -28.87
N LYS A 418 18.32 -5.88 -29.35
CA LYS A 418 19.15 -5.64 -30.53
C LYS A 418 18.29 -5.41 -31.79
N ALA A 419 17.21 -6.16 -31.97
CA ALA A 419 16.26 -5.93 -33.06
C ALA A 419 15.60 -4.55 -32.94
N PHE A 420 15.08 -4.20 -31.77
CA PHE A 420 14.51 -2.88 -31.50
C PHE A 420 15.49 -1.73 -31.78
N LEU A 421 16.77 -1.87 -31.40
CA LEU A 421 17.80 -0.85 -31.64
C LEU A 421 18.18 -0.68 -33.12
N LYS A 422 17.93 -1.68 -33.97
CA LYS A 422 18.09 -1.57 -35.42
C LYS A 422 16.91 -0.82 -36.06
N GLU A 423 15.70 -1.02 -35.53
CA GLU A 423 14.48 -0.39 -36.03
C GLU A 423 14.26 1.04 -35.50
N CYS A 424 14.63 1.32 -34.25
CA CYS A 424 14.41 2.60 -33.60
C CYS A 424 15.48 3.63 -33.99
N LYS A 425 15.10 4.61 -34.80
CA LYS A 425 15.98 5.70 -35.28
C LYS A 425 16.07 6.88 -34.30
N VAL A 426 15.21 6.92 -33.27
CA VAL A 426 15.13 8.04 -32.33
C VAL A 426 16.16 7.89 -31.21
N ALA A 427 17.18 8.77 -31.22
CA ALA A 427 18.29 8.74 -30.27
C ALA A 427 17.88 8.78 -28.79
N ASN A 428 16.79 9.49 -28.46
CA ASN A 428 16.30 9.61 -27.08
C ASN A 428 15.84 8.28 -26.49
N TYR A 429 15.42 7.33 -27.33
CA TYR A 429 14.93 6.03 -26.90
C TYR A 429 15.98 4.93 -27.10
N SER A 430 16.74 5.02 -28.19
CA SER A 430 17.77 4.04 -28.51
C SER A 430 19.01 4.16 -27.63
N LYS A 431 19.41 5.38 -27.19
CA LYS A 431 20.56 5.56 -26.29
C LYS A 431 20.35 4.90 -24.91
N PRO A 432 19.25 5.15 -24.17
CA PRO A 432 19.01 4.46 -22.90
C PRO A 432 18.92 2.95 -23.07
N MET A 433 18.21 2.46 -24.07
CA MET A 433 18.08 1.00 -24.28
C MET A 433 19.40 0.34 -24.66
N ARG A 434 20.27 1.03 -25.41
CA ARG A 434 21.64 0.55 -25.66
C ARG A 434 22.46 0.48 -24.38
N GLN A 435 22.39 1.49 -23.53
CA GLN A 435 23.06 1.48 -22.23
C GLN A 435 22.58 0.33 -21.34
N LEU A 436 21.26 0.06 -21.30
CA LEU A 436 20.73 -1.10 -20.58
C LEU A 436 21.26 -2.42 -21.16
N LEU A 437 21.22 -2.56 -22.49
CA LEU A 437 21.68 -3.74 -23.21
C LEU A 437 23.16 -4.03 -22.93
N ASP A 438 24.01 -3.01 -22.98
CA ASP A 438 25.45 -3.13 -22.72
C ASP A 438 25.69 -3.59 -21.28
N LYS A 439 24.95 -3.05 -20.30
CA LYS A 439 25.05 -3.44 -18.88
C LYS A 439 24.55 -4.86 -18.61
N VAL A 440 23.48 -5.29 -19.29
CA VAL A 440 22.99 -6.67 -19.20
C VAL A 440 24.01 -7.65 -19.81
N GLN A 441 24.62 -7.31 -20.95
CA GLN A 441 25.67 -8.14 -21.56
C GLN A 441 26.94 -8.18 -20.73
N GLU A 442 27.36 -7.06 -20.14
CA GLU A 442 28.49 -6.99 -19.21
C GLU A 442 28.29 -7.97 -18.04
N ASN A 443 27.08 -8.00 -17.45
CA ASN A 443 26.76 -8.95 -16.39
C ASN A 443 26.73 -10.40 -16.87
N SER A 444 26.19 -10.64 -18.07
CA SER A 444 26.21 -11.98 -18.69
C SER A 444 27.64 -12.49 -18.85
N ASN A 445 28.54 -11.67 -19.38
CA ASN A 445 29.95 -12.03 -19.57
C ASN A 445 30.66 -12.27 -18.23
N TYR A 446 30.38 -11.43 -17.22
CA TYR A 446 30.89 -11.60 -15.86
C TYR A 446 30.46 -12.95 -15.27
N ILE A 447 29.16 -13.29 -15.34
CA ILE A 447 28.64 -14.55 -14.84
C ILE A 447 29.21 -15.74 -15.62
N THR A 448 29.28 -15.68 -16.95
CA THR A 448 29.90 -16.73 -17.77
C THR A 448 31.37 -16.97 -17.38
N ALA A 449 32.15 -15.92 -17.16
CA ALA A 449 33.55 -16.03 -16.73
C ALA A 449 33.69 -16.65 -15.32
N GLN A 450 32.76 -16.35 -14.41
CA GLN A 450 32.74 -16.97 -13.07
C GLN A 450 32.27 -18.42 -13.11
N ARG A 451 31.31 -18.76 -13.99
CA ARG A 451 30.88 -20.14 -14.22
C ARG A 451 31.99 -21.03 -14.77
N GLN A 452 32.83 -20.51 -15.66
CA GLN A 452 33.99 -21.25 -16.19
C GLN A 452 34.99 -21.69 -15.10
N LYS A 453 35.01 -20.98 -13.97
CA LYS A 453 35.85 -21.31 -12.80
C LYS A 453 35.17 -22.24 -11.81
N ALA A 454 33.88 -22.54 -11.99
CA ALA A 454 33.15 -23.42 -11.10
C ALA A 454 33.54 -24.88 -11.36
N THR A 455 33.83 -25.60 -10.27
CA THR A 455 34.26 -27.01 -10.32
C THR A 455 33.12 -28.00 -10.09
N PHE A 456 31.88 -27.51 -9.93
CA PHE A 456 30.69 -28.32 -9.65
C PHE A 456 29.74 -28.35 -10.85
N GLY A 457 28.98 -29.43 -10.98
CA GLY A 457 27.94 -29.56 -12.01
C GLY A 457 26.63 -28.89 -11.62
N VAL A 458 25.83 -28.49 -12.61
CA VAL A 458 24.51 -27.83 -12.41
C VAL A 458 23.50 -28.72 -11.67
N ALA A 459 23.74 -30.04 -11.62
CA ALA A 459 22.92 -31.00 -10.89
C ALA A 459 23.02 -30.84 -9.35
N ASP A 460 24.11 -30.27 -8.84
CA ASP A 460 24.29 -30.01 -7.41
C ASP A 460 23.65 -28.67 -7.01
N THR A 461 22.38 -28.74 -6.63
CA THR A 461 21.58 -27.56 -6.24
C THR A 461 22.13 -26.87 -4.99
N ALA A 462 22.80 -27.60 -4.09
CA ALA A 462 23.40 -27.03 -2.89
C ALA A 462 24.67 -26.24 -3.23
N ALA A 463 25.54 -26.79 -4.07
CA ALA A 463 26.74 -26.08 -4.54
C ALA A 463 26.39 -24.83 -5.36
N VAL A 464 25.35 -24.92 -6.22
CA VAL A 464 24.82 -23.76 -6.96
C VAL A 464 24.35 -22.67 -6.00
N ALA A 465 23.55 -23.01 -4.98
CA ALA A 465 23.04 -22.01 -4.02
C ALA A 465 24.16 -21.33 -3.24
N VAL A 466 25.20 -22.07 -2.83
CA VAL A 466 26.39 -21.50 -2.15
C VAL A 466 27.15 -20.56 -3.08
N TRP A 467 27.29 -20.92 -4.36
CA TRP A 467 27.94 -20.09 -5.36
C TRP A 467 27.16 -18.80 -5.62
N GLU A 468 25.85 -18.88 -5.82
CA GLU A 468 25.00 -17.71 -6.06
C GLU A 468 25.03 -16.74 -4.87
N LYS A 469 25.07 -17.27 -3.64
CA LYS A 469 25.22 -16.46 -2.43
C LYS A 469 26.57 -15.73 -2.39
N ARG A 470 27.67 -16.40 -2.71
CA ARG A 470 29.01 -15.80 -2.78
C ARG A 470 29.08 -14.68 -3.82
N VAL A 471 28.56 -14.93 -5.03
CA VAL A 471 28.54 -13.94 -6.12
C VAL A 471 27.67 -12.73 -5.74
N LYS A 472 26.59 -12.95 -4.98
CA LYS A 472 25.76 -11.87 -4.45
C LYS A 472 26.50 -11.01 -3.42
N GLU A 473 27.32 -11.62 -2.57
CA GLU A 473 28.15 -10.92 -1.56
C GLU A 473 29.30 -10.13 -2.19
N GLU A 474 29.99 -10.70 -3.19
CA GLU A 474 31.04 -10.02 -3.96
C GLU A 474 30.49 -8.84 -4.79
N GLY A 475 29.22 -8.95 -5.18
CA GLY A 475 28.48 -7.94 -5.91
C GLY A 475 28.81 -7.93 -7.41
N THR A 476 27.77 -7.88 -8.23
CA THR A 476 27.92 -7.93 -9.69
C THR A 476 28.06 -6.53 -10.32
N PRO A 477 28.63 -6.41 -11.54
CA PRO A 477 28.68 -5.14 -12.27
C PRO A 477 27.29 -4.50 -12.41
N LEU A 478 26.26 -5.32 -12.66
CA LEU A 478 24.87 -4.84 -12.74
C LEU A 478 24.34 -4.34 -11.40
N SER A 479 24.71 -4.98 -10.29
CA SER A 479 24.31 -4.56 -8.95
C SER A 479 24.91 -3.20 -8.57
N ARG A 480 26.17 -2.95 -8.94
CA ARG A 480 26.82 -1.64 -8.77
C ARG A 480 26.13 -0.57 -9.61
N TYR A 481 25.85 -0.88 -10.86
CA TYR A 481 25.13 0.02 -11.77
C TYR A 481 23.72 0.34 -11.26
N HIS A 482 22.93 -0.66 -10.87
CA HIS A 482 21.60 -0.49 -10.30
C HIS A 482 21.61 0.38 -9.03
N SER A 483 22.60 0.21 -8.16
CA SER A 483 22.75 1.03 -6.94
C SER A 483 22.99 2.51 -7.26
N GLN A 484 23.80 2.81 -8.28
CA GLN A 484 24.02 4.17 -8.78
C GLN A 484 22.77 4.74 -9.45
N TRP A 485 22.13 3.94 -10.32
CA TRP A 485 20.90 4.30 -11.01
C TRP A 485 19.79 4.65 -10.02
N LYS A 486 19.58 3.81 -9.00
CA LYS A 486 18.56 4.01 -7.96
C LYS A 486 18.76 5.33 -7.21
N LYS A 487 20.01 5.67 -6.86
CA LYS A 487 20.32 6.97 -6.22
C LYS A 487 20.03 8.15 -7.13
N LEU A 488 20.36 8.04 -8.42
CA LEU A 488 20.10 9.09 -9.40
C LEU A 488 18.60 9.28 -9.61
N ARG A 489 17.86 8.17 -9.72
CA ARG A 489 16.40 8.15 -9.89
C ARG A 489 15.67 8.69 -8.67
N GLU A 490 16.12 8.37 -7.46
CA GLU A 490 15.54 8.92 -6.23
C GLU A 490 15.72 10.44 -6.15
N LYS A 491 16.90 10.96 -6.53
CA LYS A 491 17.14 12.41 -6.64
C LYS A 491 16.26 13.07 -7.69
N GLU A 492 16.10 12.45 -8.85
CA GLU A 492 15.22 12.93 -9.91
C GLU A 492 13.76 13.00 -9.45
N ILE A 493 13.26 11.94 -8.81
CA ILE A 493 11.91 11.90 -8.24
C ILE A 493 11.74 12.97 -7.16
N GLN A 494 12.75 13.20 -6.30
CA GLN A 494 12.71 14.27 -5.30
C GLN A 494 12.65 15.66 -5.95
N LEU A 495 13.39 15.88 -7.04
CA LEU A 495 13.35 17.13 -7.80
C LEU A 495 11.97 17.33 -8.46
N GLU A 496 11.40 16.28 -9.07
CA GLU A 496 10.04 16.30 -9.62
C GLU A 496 8.97 16.59 -8.56
N ILE A 497 9.10 16.02 -7.35
CA ILE A 497 8.20 16.27 -6.22
C ILE A 497 8.35 17.70 -5.69
N SER A 498 9.56 18.25 -5.70
CA SER A 498 9.85 19.61 -5.23
C SER A 498 9.37 20.72 -6.18
N GLY A 499 8.85 20.36 -7.36
CA GLY A 499 8.34 21.31 -8.35
C GLY A 499 9.42 22.19 -8.99
N LYS A 500 10.71 21.94 -8.72
CA LYS A 500 11.80 22.48 -9.54
C LYS A 500 11.73 21.75 -10.87
N GLU A 501 11.20 22.44 -11.89
CA GLU A 501 11.31 22.02 -13.28
C GLU A 501 12.74 21.51 -13.54
N ARG A 502 12.89 20.50 -14.40
CA ARG A 502 14.19 20.09 -14.95
C ARG A 502 14.85 21.32 -15.59
N MET A 503 15.55 22.12 -14.79
CA MET A 503 16.54 23.07 -15.28
C MET A 503 17.68 22.22 -15.82
N GLU A 504 18.03 22.48 -17.06
CA GLU A 504 19.03 21.76 -17.85
C GLU A 504 20.48 21.92 -17.33
N ASP A 505 20.69 22.22 -16.06
CA ASP A 505 22.02 22.42 -15.47
C ASP A 505 22.31 21.36 -14.40
N LEU A 506 22.58 20.14 -14.88
CA LEU A 506 23.45 19.22 -14.14
C LEU A 506 24.68 18.99 -15.00
N ASP A 507 25.76 19.70 -14.66
CA ASP A 507 27.13 19.42 -15.11
C ASP A 507 27.46 17.95 -14.81
N LEU A 508 27.24 17.10 -15.81
CA LEU A 508 27.88 15.80 -15.89
C LEU A 508 29.40 16.07 -15.93
N PRO A 509 30.23 15.39 -15.13
CA PRO A 509 31.66 15.59 -15.19
C PRO A 509 32.16 15.37 -16.61
N GLU A 510 32.63 16.45 -17.24
CA GLU A 510 33.25 16.44 -18.55
C GLU A 510 34.42 15.46 -18.54
N ILE A 511 34.25 14.33 -19.20
CA ILE A 511 35.38 13.52 -19.64
C ILE A 511 36.13 14.40 -20.64
N LYS A 512 37.28 14.96 -20.23
CA LYS A 512 38.21 15.69 -21.09
C LYS A 512 38.63 14.81 -22.27
N ARG A 513 37.85 14.82 -23.34
CA ARG A 513 38.25 14.32 -24.65
C ARG A 513 39.18 15.35 -25.24
N ARG A 514 40.44 14.96 -25.48
CA ARG A 514 41.40 15.76 -26.25
C ARG A 514 40.73 16.17 -27.57
N LYS A 515 40.77 17.48 -27.87
CA LYS A 515 40.23 18.07 -29.10
C LYS A 515 40.87 17.40 -30.32
N ILE A 516 40.07 16.78 -31.18
CA ILE A 516 40.42 16.42 -32.55
C ILE A 516 39.82 17.53 -33.41
N GLN A 517 40.62 18.54 -33.76
CA GLN A 517 40.19 19.64 -34.61
C GLN A 517 40.75 19.60 -36.04
N ASP A 518 41.64 18.67 -36.40
CA ASP A 518 42.32 18.72 -37.71
C ASP A 518 42.00 17.57 -38.69
N ARG A 519 40.80 16.96 -38.63
CA ARG A 519 40.39 15.92 -39.63
C ARG A 519 39.06 16.17 -40.34
N LYS A 520 38.47 17.36 -40.21
CA LYS A 520 37.13 17.67 -40.78
C LYS A 520 37.13 18.41 -42.12
N ILE A 521 38.29 18.60 -42.75
CA ILE A 521 38.40 19.37 -44.01
C ILE A 521 38.71 18.48 -45.23
N GLU A 522 39.26 17.27 -45.05
CA GLU A 522 39.58 16.36 -46.17
C GLU A 522 38.38 15.47 -46.59
N ASP A 523 37.62 14.89 -45.64
CA ASP A 523 36.49 13.99 -45.97
C ASP A 523 35.25 14.70 -46.58
N LYS A 524 35.23 16.04 -46.60
CA LYS A 524 34.11 16.82 -47.16
C LYS A 524 34.30 17.16 -48.65
N LYS A 525 35.48 16.88 -49.22
CA LYS A 525 35.76 17.04 -50.65
C LYS A 525 35.53 15.75 -51.45
N GLU A 526 35.73 14.57 -50.86
CA GLU A 526 35.57 13.30 -51.60
C GLU A 526 34.12 12.80 -51.73
N PHE A 527 33.17 13.32 -50.95
CA PHE A 527 31.77 12.87 -50.99
C PHE A 527 30.84 13.73 -51.87
N LYS A 528 31.35 14.83 -52.46
CA LYS A 528 30.55 15.77 -53.26
C LYS A 528 30.62 15.52 -54.78
N ASP A 529 31.52 14.65 -55.23
CA ASP A 529 31.75 14.32 -56.65
C ASP A 529 31.02 13.05 -57.14
N LEU A 530 30.21 12.40 -56.30
CA LEU A 530 29.63 11.08 -56.62
C LEU A 530 28.14 11.06 -56.97
N PHE A 531 27.43 12.19 -56.95
CA PHE A 531 26.00 12.24 -57.32
C PHE A 531 25.60 13.57 -57.99
N GLN A 532 26.25 13.91 -59.10
CA GLN A 532 25.68 14.84 -60.08
C GLN A 532 25.12 14.04 -61.27
N SER A 533 23.80 13.89 -61.32
CA SER A 533 23.06 13.74 -62.57
C SER A 533 21.56 14.02 -62.34
N ASP A 534 21.10 15.00 -63.09
CA ASP A 534 19.78 15.64 -63.19
C ASP A 534 18.53 14.74 -63.16
N SER A 535 17.49 15.21 -62.47
CA SER A 535 16.12 15.15 -63.00
C SER A 535 15.20 16.14 -62.23
N SER A 536 14.67 17.09 -62.97
CA SER A 536 13.71 18.13 -62.58
C SER A 536 12.26 17.64 -62.68
N SER A 537 11.42 17.96 -61.69
CA SER A 537 10.10 18.60 -61.91
C SER A 537 9.28 18.77 -60.61
N ASP A 538 9.01 20.04 -60.33
CA ASP A 538 7.75 20.69 -59.95
C ASP A 538 6.85 20.29 -58.77
N GLU A 539 6.33 21.38 -58.21
CA GLU A 539 5.49 21.63 -57.06
C GLU A 539 4.07 21.01 -57.17
N GLU A 540 3.42 20.75 -56.03
CA GLU A 540 2.12 21.40 -55.78
C GLU A 540 1.63 21.29 -54.33
N ASN A 541 0.88 22.34 -53.99
CA ASN A 541 0.36 22.77 -52.71
C ASN A 541 -1.04 22.16 -52.44
N GLY A 542 -1.41 21.89 -51.19
CA GLY A 542 -2.71 21.27 -50.89
C GLY A 542 -3.12 21.32 -49.42
N GLY A 543 -3.49 22.50 -48.94
CA GLY A 543 -4.16 22.68 -47.65
C GLY A 543 -5.63 22.27 -47.69
N LEU A 544 -6.10 21.56 -46.66
CA LEU A 544 -7.54 21.33 -46.43
C LEU A 544 -7.89 21.41 -44.94
N LYS A 545 -8.69 22.44 -44.62
CA LYS A 545 -9.39 22.68 -43.35
C LYS A 545 -10.50 21.63 -43.16
N ILE A 546 -10.63 21.08 -41.95
CA ILE A 546 -11.84 20.33 -41.53
C ILE A 546 -12.51 21.04 -40.36
N LYS A 547 -13.79 21.29 -40.59
CA LYS A 547 -14.78 22.06 -39.83
C LYS A 547 -15.29 21.24 -38.63
N GLU A 548 -15.50 21.92 -37.51
CA GLU A 548 -16.19 21.40 -36.32
C GLU A 548 -17.66 21.09 -36.61
N GLY A 549 -18.13 19.97 -36.05
CA GLY A 549 -19.56 19.61 -35.97
C GLY A 549 -19.84 18.96 -34.62
N GLY A 550 -20.45 19.71 -33.71
CA GLY A 550 -20.80 19.27 -32.36
C GLY A 550 -22.09 18.45 -32.32
N GLY A 551 -22.07 17.38 -31.52
CA GLY A 551 -23.25 16.61 -31.11
C GLY A 551 -23.16 16.26 -29.63
N LYS A 552 -23.90 16.99 -28.78
CA LYS A 552 -24.05 16.73 -27.34
C LYS A 552 -24.94 15.51 -27.14
N ASN A 553 -24.39 14.42 -26.58
CA ASN A 553 -25.18 13.38 -25.93
C ASN A 553 -24.66 13.16 -24.50
N LYS A 554 -25.43 13.64 -23.51
CA LYS A 554 -25.24 13.41 -22.08
C LYS A 554 -25.52 11.93 -21.77
N SER A 555 -24.49 11.10 -21.68
CA SER A 555 -24.60 9.76 -21.10
C SER A 555 -24.33 9.81 -19.59
N LYS A 556 -25.34 9.42 -18.80
CA LYS A 556 -25.25 9.22 -17.34
C LYS A 556 -24.12 8.23 -17.03
N ALA A 557 -23.22 8.63 -16.13
CA ALA A 557 -22.20 7.73 -15.59
C ALA A 557 -22.86 6.64 -14.71
N PRO A 558 -22.60 5.34 -14.95
CA PRO A 558 -23.02 4.30 -14.04
C PRO A 558 -22.13 4.30 -12.79
N LYS A 559 -22.77 4.16 -11.61
CA LYS A 559 -22.12 4.21 -10.29
C LYS A 559 -21.16 3.00 -10.11
N PRO A 560 -19.94 3.20 -9.58
CA PRO A 560 -19.07 2.10 -9.18
C PRO A 560 -19.67 1.35 -7.97
N MET A 561 -19.41 0.03 -7.90
CA MET A 561 -19.85 -0.88 -6.83
C MET A 561 -19.65 -0.30 -5.42
N SER A 562 -20.61 -0.59 -4.55
CA SER A 562 -20.65 -0.04 -3.19
C SER A 562 -19.75 -0.85 -2.26
N SER A 563 -19.20 -0.21 -1.23
CA SER A 563 -18.46 -0.88 -0.16
C SER A 563 -19.26 -2.00 0.53
N ALA A 564 -20.59 -1.97 0.42
CA ALA A 564 -21.47 -3.01 0.95
C ALA A 564 -21.36 -4.34 0.20
N ASP A 565 -21.05 -4.33 -1.10
CA ASP A 565 -20.90 -5.56 -1.90
C ASP A 565 -19.60 -6.29 -1.54
N LEU A 566 -18.54 -5.54 -1.19
CA LEU A 566 -17.28 -6.08 -0.66
C LEU A 566 -17.40 -6.57 0.79
N ILE A 567 -18.29 -5.98 1.59
CA ILE A 567 -18.56 -6.40 2.97
C ILE A 567 -19.40 -7.68 3.00
N LYS A 568 -20.43 -7.80 2.16
CA LYS A 568 -21.23 -9.04 2.02
C LYS A 568 -20.41 -10.24 1.54
N LEU A 569 -19.38 -10.01 0.72
CA LEU A 569 -18.42 -11.04 0.29
C LEU A 569 -17.42 -11.45 1.38
N ALA A 570 -17.17 -10.59 2.37
CA ALA A 570 -16.32 -10.90 3.52
C ALA A 570 -17.08 -11.66 4.63
N GLU A 571 -18.39 -11.79 4.54
CA GLU A 571 -19.21 -12.47 5.55
C GLU A 571 -19.23 -13.99 5.38
N GLY A 572 -18.90 -14.53 4.20
CA GLY A 572 -18.84 -15.98 3.96
C GLY A 572 -20.23 -16.62 4.05
N GLN A 573 -20.77 -17.09 2.94
CA GLN A 573 -21.87 -18.04 3.04
C GLN A 573 -21.30 -19.35 3.57
N GLU A 574 -21.96 -19.91 4.58
CA GLU A 574 -21.65 -21.22 5.15
C GLU A 574 -21.63 -22.28 4.05
N ASP A 575 -20.65 -23.18 4.17
CA ASP A 575 -20.49 -24.38 3.35
C ASP A 575 -21.82 -25.13 3.19
N VAL A 576 -22.25 -25.29 1.95
CA VAL A 576 -22.94 -26.50 1.53
C VAL A 576 -22.03 -27.14 0.50
N VAL A 577 -21.36 -28.21 0.93
CA VAL A 577 -20.65 -29.13 0.05
C VAL A 577 -21.73 -29.85 -0.75
N GLU A 578 -21.96 -29.44 -2.00
CA GLU A 578 -22.69 -30.29 -2.94
C GLU A 578 -21.72 -31.33 -3.47
N ASP A 579 -22.02 -32.60 -3.16
CA ASP A 579 -21.27 -33.76 -3.60
C ASP A 579 -21.14 -33.79 -5.12
N LEU A 580 -19.90 -33.93 -5.59
CA LEU A 580 -19.57 -34.19 -6.98
C LEU A 580 -20.16 -35.55 -7.39
N GLN A 581 -21.30 -35.54 -8.05
CA GLN A 581 -21.74 -36.67 -8.87
C GLN A 581 -20.84 -36.73 -10.10
N LEU A 582 -19.92 -37.69 -10.09
CA LEU A 582 -19.27 -38.20 -11.30
C LEU A 582 -20.35 -38.89 -12.12
N SER A 583 -20.69 -38.33 -13.29
CA SER A 583 -21.43 -39.06 -14.30
C SER A 583 -20.46 -40.00 -15.02
N ASP A 584 -20.60 -41.28 -14.73
CA ASP A 584 -20.20 -42.37 -15.61
C ASP A 584 -21.03 -42.31 -16.92
N ASP A 585 -20.42 -42.80 -18.01
CA ASP A 585 -20.96 -43.09 -19.36
C ASP A 585 -21.25 -41.86 -20.27
N GLU A 586 -20.80 -41.72 -21.53
CA GLU A 586 -20.11 -42.55 -22.54
C GLU A 586 -19.01 -41.74 -23.27
#